data_AF-A0AAN6C171-F1
#
_entry.id   AF-A0AAN6C171-F1
#
_cell.length_a   1.000
_cell.length_b   1.000
_cell.length_c   1.000
_cell.angle_alpha   90.00
_cell.angle_beta   90.00
_cell.angle_gamma   90.00
#
_symmetry.space_group_name_H-M   'P 1'
#
loop_
_entity.id
_entity.type
_entity.pdbx_description
1 polymer ?
#
loop_
_entity_poly.entity_id
_entity_poly.type
_entity_poly.pdbx_seq_one_letter_code
_entity_poly.pdbx_strand_id
1 'polypeptide(L)'
;MTQPSAQPQLTPQFCFSYGTLRDFLRLSRSSIDDSITQNLNALLTPSRFGFDPSSTLQRTSRPVSKQIDSRSCSEFKEKVLFPSWEARAQVLNYCALVAASPDPDDPDRTIRELEREQDRDRIVDERLDPYSGRFFPREARTERLASLVRQERGVEDIVRHRTWEVVQERCGGDPFKNWEDNISKWRKAQNSKPSV
;
A
#
# COMPACT_ATOMS: atom_id res chain seq x y z
N MET A 1 -19.48 -16.36 20.44
CA MET A 1 -19.84 -15.45 19.35
C MET A 1 -18.94 -14.23 19.49
N THR A 2 -17.96 -14.09 18.60
CA THR A 2 -17.00 -12.97 18.62
C THR A 2 -17.72 -11.76 18.05
N GLN A 3 -17.97 -10.73 18.86
CA GLN A 3 -18.51 -9.46 18.37
C GLN A 3 -17.60 -8.93 17.25
N PRO A 4 -18.16 -8.37 16.16
CA PRO A 4 -17.35 -7.69 15.16
C PRO A 4 -16.64 -6.54 15.87
N SER A 5 -15.32 -6.61 15.97
CA SER A 5 -14.49 -5.54 16.51
C SER A 5 -14.83 -4.25 15.76
N ALA A 6 -15.16 -3.19 16.50
CA ALA A 6 -15.33 -1.86 15.92
C ALA A 6 -14.15 -1.56 14.99
N GLN A 7 -14.43 -1.12 13.76
CA GLN A 7 -13.37 -0.79 12.81
C GLN A 7 -12.40 0.18 13.49
N PRO A 8 -11.09 -0.14 13.54
CA PRO A 8 -10.13 0.70 14.25
C PRO A 8 -10.13 2.08 13.60
N GLN A 9 -10.52 3.10 14.36
CA GLN A 9 -10.53 4.48 13.92
C GLN A 9 -9.08 4.94 13.74
N LEU A 10 -8.77 5.57 12.61
CA LEU A 10 -7.44 6.12 12.37
C LEU A 10 -7.21 7.32 13.31
N THR A 11 -6.09 7.31 14.00
CA THR A 11 -5.69 8.37 14.93
C THR A 11 -4.36 8.99 14.50
N PRO A 12 -4.08 10.27 14.83
CA PRO A 12 -2.79 10.88 14.50
C PRO A 12 -1.61 10.12 15.13
N GLN A 13 -1.82 9.56 16.33
CA GLN A 13 -0.84 8.76 17.05
C GLN A 13 -0.38 7.52 16.26
N PHE A 14 -1.29 6.89 15.52
CA PHE A 14 -0.95 5.79 14.63
C PHE A 14 0.05 6.22 13.54
N CYS A 15 -0.15 7.40 12.94
CA CYS A 15 0.74 7.91 11.89
C CYS A 15 2.14 8.25 12.43
N PHE A 16 2.23 8.81 13.63
CA PHE A 16 3.52 9.13 14.26
C PHE A 16 4.27 7.91 14.79
N SER A 17 3.59 6.77 14.98
CA SER A 17 4.24 5.48 15.19
C SER A 17 4.71 4.89 13.86
N TYR A 18 5.87 5.36 13.36
CA TYR A 18 6.39 4.97 12.05
C TYR A 18 6.56 3.45 11.89
N GLY A 19 6.98 2.75 12.95
CA GLY A 19 7.09 1.30 12.95
C GLY A 19 5.74 0.63 12.73
N THR A 20 4.72 1.04 13.49
CA THR A 20 3.35 0.51 13.37
C THR A 20 2.74 0.79 12.00
N LEU A 21 2.93 2.00 11.45
CA LEU A 21 2.46 2.35 10.11
C LEU A 21 3.11 1.44 9.03
N ARG A 22 4.44 1.27 9.09
CA ARG A 22 5.17 0.40 8.15
C ARG A 22 4.75 -1.06 8.29
N ASP A 23 4.60 -1.55 9.52
CA ASP A 23 4.18 -2.92 9.79
C ASP A 23 2.77 -3.20 9.28
N PHE A 24 1.83 -2.26 9.48
CA PHE A 24 0.50 -2.37 8.92
C PHE A 24 0.54 -2.51 7.38
N LEU A 25 1.27 -1.62 6.70
CA LEU A 25 1.39 -1.66 5.24
C LEU A 25 2.05 -2.95 4.76
N ARG A 26 3.14 -3.38 5.42
CA ARG A 26 3.86 -4.61 5.11
C ARG A 26 2.97 -5.85 5.29
N LEU A 27 2.26 -5.96 6.41
CA LEU A 27 1.36 -7.09 6.67
C LEU A 27 0.21 -7.12 5.67
N SER A 28 -0.39 -5.97 5.38
CA SER A 28 -1.45 -5.87 4.38
C SER A 28 -0.98 -6.32 2.99
N ARG A 29 0.19 -5.85 2.54
CA ARG A 29 0.80 -6.29 1.26
C ARG A 29 1.10 -7.79 1.25
N SER A 30 1.68 -8.31 2.33
CA SER A 30 2.00 -9.75 2.41
C SER A 30 0.78 -10.66 2.30
N SER A 31 -0.36 -10.22 2.86
CA SER A 31 -1.60 -10.98 2.88
C SER A 31 -2.31 -11.08 1.53
N ILE A 32 -2.09 -10.12 0.62
CA ILE A 32 -2.81 -10.03 -0.66
C ILE A 32 -1.85 -10.01 -1.85
N ASP A 33 -0.93 -9.05 -1.87
CA ASP A 33 -0.13 -8.67 -3.03
C ASP A 33 1.10 -9.58 -3.18
N ASP A 34 1.88 -9.81 -2.12
CA ASP A 34 3.05 -10.72 -2.19
C ASP A 34 2.63 -12.18 -2.42
N SER A 35 1.44 -12.53 -1.92
CA SER A 35 0.81 -13.85 -2.07
C SER A 35 -0.18 -13.90 -3.23
N ILE A 36 -0.18 -12.92 -4.16
CA ILE A 36 -1.20 -12.82 -5.22
C ILE A 36 -1.31 -14.08 -6.05
N THR A 37 -0.19 -14.70 -6.43
CA THR A 37 -0.18 -15.94 -7.21
C THR A 37 -0.86 -17.08 -6.46
N GLN A 38 -0.63 -17.18 -5.14
CA GLN A 38 -1.27 -18.20 -4.30
C GLN A 38 -2.78 -17.92 -4.17
N ASN A 39 -3.15 -16.66 -3.93
CA ASN A 39 -4.55 -16.23 -3.84
C ASN A 39 -5.31 -16.54 -5.13
N LEU A 40 -4.71 -16.27 -6.30
CA LEU A 40 -5.30 -16.57 -7.61
C LEU A 40 -5.35 -18.07 -7.89
N ASN A 41 -4.31 -18.83 -7.52
CA ASN A 41 -4.32 -20.29 -7.67
C ASN A 41 -5.41 -20.94 -6.80
N ALA A 42 -5.74 -20.37 -5.64
CA ALA A 42 -6.81 -20.87 -4.78
C ALA A 42 -8.22 -20.70 -5.41
N LEU A 43 -8.38 -19.78 -6.38
CA LEU A 43 -9.62 -19.64 -7.14
C LEU A 43 -9.80 -20.80 -8.14
N LEU A 44 -8.72 -21.46 -8.55
CA LEU A 44 -8.80 -22.68 -9.34
C LEU A 44 -9.28 -23.80 -8.41
N THR A 45 -10.49 -24.31 -8.68
CA THR A 45 -11.01 -25.51 -8.01
C THR A 45 -11.04 -26.65 -9.03
N PRO A 46 -9.93 -27.44 -9.17
CA PRO A 46 -9.86 -28.53 -10.12
C PRO A 46 -10.98 -29.56 -9.91
N SER A 47 -11.39 -29.77 -8.65
CA SER A 47 -12.41 -30.75 -8.25
C SER A 47 -13.81 -30.48 -8.83
N ARG A 48 -14.10 -29.26 -9.31
CA ARG A 48 -15.36 -28.97 -10.02
C ARG A 48 -15.45 -29.66 -11.37
N PHE A 49 -14.31 -29.89 -12.01
CA PHE A 49 -14.19 -30.67 -13.22
C PHE A 49 -13.72 -32.06 -12.78
N GLY A 50 -14.61 -33.06 -12.83
CA GLY A 50 -14.29 -34.42 -12.37
C GLY A 50 -12.98 -34.96 -12.97
N PHE A 51 -12.40 -35.98 -12.32
CA PHE A 51 -11.21 -36.63 -12.85
C PHE A 51 -11.53 -37.32 -14.17
N ASP A 52 -10.85 -36.91 -15.25
CA ASP A 52 -10.92 -37.57 -16.54
C ASP A 52 -9.79 -38.61 -16.64
N PRO A 53 -10.09 -39.93 -16.67
CA PRO A 53 -9.07 -40.98 -16.79
C PRO A 53 -8.22 -40.83 -18.05
N SER A 54 -8.77 -40.26 -19.12
CA SER A 54 -8.05 -40.05 -20.38
C SER A 54 -6.94 -39.00 -20.26
N SER A 55 -7.00 -38.12 -19.26
CA SER A 55 -5.98 -37.10 -18.99
C SER A 55 -4.63 -37.68 -18.55
N THR A 56 -4.58 -38.96 -18.17
CA THR A 56 -3.33 -39.66 -17.82
C THR A 56 -2.73 -40.46 -18.98
N LEU A 57 -3.44 -40.60 -20.10
CA LEU A 57 -3.00 -41.40 -21.26
C LEU A 57 -1.89 -40.73 -22.07
N GLN A 58 -1.74 -39.41 -21.98
CA GLN A 58 -0.64 -38.68 -22.59
C GLN A 58 0.04 -37.78 -21.57
N ARG A 59 1.37 -37.89 -21.46
CA ARG A 59 2.23 -36.90 -20.79
C ARG A 59 2.31 -35.65 -21.66
N THR A 60 1.23 -34.88 -21.73
CA THR A 60 1.30 -33.51 -22.27
C THR A 60 1.95 -32.62 -21.21
N SER A 61 2.78 -31.66 -21.64
CA SER A 61 3.20 -30.59 -20.73
C SER A 61 1.92 -29.91 -20.23
N ARG A 62 1.83 -29.67 -18.91
CA ARG A 62 0.66 -29.01 -18.33
C ARG A 62 0.41 -27.70 -19.12
N PRO A 63 -0.82 -27.42 -19.57
CA PRO A 63 -1.10 -26.16 -20.24
C PRO A 63 -0.70 -25.01 -19.31
N VAL A 64 0.18 -24.14 -19.81
CA VAL A 64 0.88 -23.11 -19.04
C VAL A 64 -0.06 -22.06 -18.45
N SER A 65 -1.30 -21.97 -18.94
CA SER A 65 -2.33 -21.13 -18.32
C SER A 65 -3.70 -21.81 -18.38
N LYS A 66 -4.12 -22.42 -17.26
CA LYS A 66 -5.55 -22.50 -17.01
C LYS A 66 -5.98 -21.10 -16.59
N GLN A 67 -6.52 -20.33 -17.55
CA GLN A 67 -7.15 -19.06 -17.24
C GLN A 67 -8.21 -19.30 -16.16
N ILE A 68 -8.20 -18.45 -15.14
CA ILE A 68 -9.18 -18.52 -14.06
C ILE A 68 -10.54 -18.10 -14.64
N ASP A 69 -11.60 -18.72 -14.14
CA ASP A 69 -12.97 -18.33 -14.48
C ASP A 69 -13.19 -16.81 -14.28
N SER A 70 -13.73 -16.16 -15.32
CA SER A 70 -13.86 -14.70 -15.38
C SER A 70 -14.69 -14.13 -14.23
N ARG A 71 -15.75 -14.86 -13.80
CA ARG A 71 -16.58 -14.47 -12.67
C ARG A 71 -15.80 -14.53 -11.36
N SER A 72 -15.09 -15.63 -11.12
CA SER A 72 -14.26 -15.82 -9.92
C SER A 72 -13.18 -14.73 -9.80
N CYS A 73 -12.54 -14.38 -10.92
CA CYS A 73 -11.59 -13.26 -10.99
C CYS A 73 -12.23 -11.90 -10.69
N SER A 74 -13.42 -11.64 -11.23
CA SER A 74 -14.13 -10.38 -11.00
C SER A 74 -14.54 -10.25 -9.54
N GLU A 75 -15.05 -11.33 -8.93
CA GLU A 75 -15.39 -11.35 -7.51
C GLU A 75 -14.16 -11.15 -6.62
N PHE A 76 -13.02 -11.77 -6.93
CA PHE A 76 -11.78 -11.54 -6.20
C PHE A 76 -11.33 -10.07 -6.28
N LYS A 77 -11.37 -9.46 -7.47
CA LYS A 77 -11.01 -8.05 -7.67
C LYS A 77 -11.90 -7.14 -6.82
N GLU A 78 -13.21 -7.30 -6.91
CA GLU A 78 -14.18 -6.40 -6.30
C GLU A 78 -14.32 -6.56 -4.78
N LYS A 79 -14.17 -7.79 -4.27
CA LYS A 79 -14.42 -8.12 -2.85
C LYS A 79 -13.15 -8.21 -2.01
N VAL A 80 -11.98 -8.43 -2.63
CA VAL A 80 -10.72 -8.66 -1.91
C VAL A 80 -9.65 -7.65 -2.31
N LEU A 81 -9.29 -7.60 -3.59
CA LEU A 81 -8.16 -6.80 -4.05
C LEU A 81 -8.40 -5.29 -3.88
N PHE A 82 -9.46 -4.76 -4.50
CA PHE A 82 -9.74 -3.32 -4.47
C PHE A 82 -10.08 -2.80 -3.07
N PRO A 83 -10.88 -3.49 -2.23
CA PRO A 83 -11.07 -3.07 -0.85
C PRO A 83 -9.77 -2.99 -0.04
N SER A 84 -8.84 -3.93 -0.24
CA SER A 84 -7.55 -3.91 0.46
C SER A 84 -6.67 -2.73 0.02
N TRP A 85 -6.60 -2.50 -1.29
CA TRP A 85 -5.90 -1.33 -1.85
C TRP A 85 -6.52 -0.01 -1.40
N GLU A 86 -7.85 0.05 -1.30
CA GLU A 86 -8.57 1.21 -0.81
C GLU A 86 -8.27 1.48 0.67
N ALA A 87 -8.31 0.45 1.52
CA ALA A 87 -7.98 0.57 2.93
C ALA A 87 -6.56 1.12 3.14
N ARG A 88 -5.56 0.61 2.41
CA ARG A 88 -4.19 1.15 2.46
C ARG A 88 -4.10 2.59 1.96
N ALA A 89 -4.83 2.93 0.88
CA ALA A 89 -4.88 4.29 0.37
C ALA A 89 -5.48 5.27 1.38
N GLN A 90 -6.54 4.87 2.08
CA GLN A 90 -7.16 5.67 3.14
C GLN A 90 -6.19 5.95 4.28
N VAL A 91 -5.43 4.94 4.73
CA VAL A 91 -4.39 5.11 5.75
C VAL A 91 -3.32 6.11 5.29
N LEU A 92 -2.79 5.95 4.07
CA LEU A 92 -1.77 6.84 3.53
C LEU A 92 -2.30 8.27 3.33
N ASN A 93 -3.56 8.43 2.92
CA ASN A 93 -4.19 9.73 2.75
C ASN A 93 -4.43 10.42 4.09
N TYR A 94 -4.92 9.67 5.08
CA TYR A 94 -5.09 10.18 6.43
C TYR A 94 -3.74 10.63 7.03
N CYS A 95 -2.70 9.80 6.94
CA CYS A 95 -1.39 10.19 7.44
C CYS A 95 -0.76 11.34 6.64
N ALA A 96 -1.08 11.52 5.36
CA ALA A 96 -0.69 12.71 4.60
C ALA A 96 -1.34 13.99 5.15
N LEU A 97 -2.62 13.93 5.53
CA LEU A 97 -3.32 15.05 6.16
C LEU A 97 -2.72 15.39 7.53
N VAL A 98 -2.43 14.37 8.34
CA VAL A 98 -1.75 14.54 9.64
C VAL A 98 -0.38 15.18 9.45
N ALA A 99 0.40 14.73 8.45
CA ALA A 99 1.70 15.31 8.14
C ALA A 99 1.66 16.77 7.68
N ALA A 100 0.54 17.20 7.07
CA ALA A 100 0.33 18.58 6.65
C ALA A 100 -0.25 19.47 7.78
N SER A 101 -0.73 18.88 8.87
CA SER A 101 -1.33 19.61 10.00
C SER A 101 -0.25 20.07 11.00
N PRO A 102 -0.45 21.22 11.67
CA PRO A 102 0.45 21.66 12.74
C PRO A 102 0.49 20.65 13.89
N ASP A 103 1.68 20.35 14.38
CA ASP A 103 1.91 19.41 15.47
C ASP A 103 2.35 20.17 16.74
N PRO A 104 1.43 20.50 17.65
CA PRO A 104 1.74 21.21 18.89
C PRO A 104 2.54 20.34 19.87
N ASP A 105 2.38 19.01 19.80
CA ASP A 105 2.96 18.04 20.73
C ASP A 105 4.28 17.46 20.22
N ASP A 106 4.99 18.18 19.33
CA ASP A 106 6.31 17.78 18.82
C ASP A 106 7.37 17.91 19.93
N PRO A 107 7.93 16.80 20.45
CA PRO A 107 8.91 16.84 21.54
C PRO A 107 10.23 17.51 21.12
N ASP A 108 10.54 17.49 19.82
CA ASP A 108 11.79 18.02 19.28
C ASP A 108 11.69 19.52 18.93
N ARG A 109 10.52 20.15 19.14
CA ARG A 109 10.29 21.56 18.75
C ARG A 109 11.27 22.52 19.40
N THR A 110 11.39 22.44 20.72
CA THR A 110 12.26 23.34 21.52
C THR A 110 13.73 23.12 21.19
N ILE A 111 14.16 21.86 21.07
CA ILE A 111 15.54 21.52 20.73
C ILE A 111 15.90 22.07 19.35
N ARG A 112 15.01 21.91 18.36
CA ARG A 112 15.21 22.42 17.01
C ARG A 112 15.23 23.96 16.95
N GLU A 113 14.46 24.64 17.80
CA GLU A 113 14.53 26.11 17.93
C GLU A 113 15.90 26.54 18.47
N LEU A 114 16.39 25.90 19.53
CA LEU A 114 17.72 26.16 20.08
C LEU A 114 18.85 25.86 19.09
N GLU A 115 18.77 24.74 18.35
CA GLU A 115 19.75 24.40 17.31
C GLU A 115 19.80 25.48 16.21
N ARG A 116 18.64 26.02 15.80
CA ARG A 116 18.56 27.10 14.81
C ARG A 116 19.10 28.42 15.33
N GLU A 117 18.89 28.74 16.60
CA GLU A 117 19.47 29.92 17.23
C GLU A 117 20.99 29.80 17.33
N GLN A 118 21.50 28.64 17.75
CA GLN A 118 22.93 28.39 17.85
C GLN A 118 23.64 28.46 16.50
N ASP A 119 23.01 27.95 15.43
CA ASP A 119 23.57 28.05 14.08
C ASP A 119 23.54 29.50 13.56
N ARG A 120 22.50 30.28 13.86
CA ARG A 120 22.45 31.71 13.50
C ARG A 120 23.60 32.49 14.13
N ASP A 121 23.99 32.14 15.35
CA ASP A 121 25.07 32.81 16.08
C ASP A 121 26.46 32.23 15.74
N ARG A 122 26.53 31.18 14.90
CA ARG A 122 27.77 30.51 14.51
C ARG A 122 28.51 31.30 13.43
N ILE A 123 29.79 31.58 13.69
CA ILE A 123 30.70 32.18 12.71
C ILE A 123 31.51 31.07 12.05
N VAL A 124 31.43 30.96 10.72
CA VAL A 124 32.07 29.92 9.92
C VAL A 124 33.20 30.53 9.10
N ASP A 125 34.44 30.07 9.30
CA ASP A 125 35.58 30.41 8.44
C ASP A 125 35.81 29.30 7.41
N GLU A 126 35.22 29.48 6.22
CA GLU A 126 35.29 28.52 5.10
C GLU A 126 36.73 28.27 4.62
N ARG A 127 37.67 29.18 4.93
CA ARG A 127 39.08 29.03 4.55
C ARG A 127 39.81 28.03 5.44
N LEU A 128 39.36 27.86 6.68
CA LEU A 128 39.94 26.90 7.63
C LEU A 128 39.28 25.52 7.49
N ASP A 129 37.97 25.47 7.23
CA ASP A 129 37.22 24.23 7.00
C ASP A 129 36.10 24.43 5.96
N PRO A 130 36.30 23.95 4.72
CA PRO A 130 35.31 24.04 3.63
C PRO A 130 33.98 23.29 3.89
N TYR A 131 33.90 22.41 4.89
CA TYR A 131 32.68 21.64 5.20
C TYR A 131 31.91 22.19 6.40
N SER A 132 32.51 23.12 7.14
CA SER A 132 31.94 23.67 8.37
C SER A 132 30.64 24.47 8.14
N GLY A 133 30.38 25.00 6.95
CA GLY A 133 29.18 25.77 6.62
C GLY A 133 27.88 24.97 6.49
N ARG A 134 27.93 23.64 6.59
CA ARG A 134 26.71 22.81 6.49
C ARG A 134 26.04 22.67 7.86
N PHE A 135 24.82 23.17 7.96
CA PHE A 135 23.93 22.94 9.10
C PHE A 135 22.71 22.14 8.65
N PHE A 136 22.46 21.03 9.33
CA PHE A 136 21.30 20.17 9.09
C PHE A 136 20.46 20.15 10.36
N PRO A 137 19.47 21.05 10.50
CA PRO A 137 18.59 21.05 11.66
C PRO A 137 17.84 19.72 11.72
N ARG A 138 17.48 19.31 12.93
CA ARG A 138 16.58 18.16 13.09
C ARG A 138 15.26 18.43 12.39
N GLU A 139 14.81 17.48 11.57
CA GLU A 139 13.53 17.55 10.87
C GLU A 139 12.36 17.49 11.85
N ALA A 140 11.30 18.24 11.55
CA ALA A 140 10.05 18.14 12.32
C ALA A 140 9.45 16.73 12.23
N ARG A 141 8.76 16.30 13.28
CA ARG A 141 8.08 14.99 13.28
C ARG A 141 7.08 14.86 12.12
N THR A 142 6.41 15.94 11.75
CA THR A 142 5.51 16.04 10.59
C THR A 142 6.25 15.97 9.25
N GLU A 143 7.45 16.57 9.14
CA GLU A 143 8.30 16.49 7.94
C GLU A 143 8.80 15.06 7.72
N ARG A 144 9.27 14.41 8.78
CA ARG A 144 9.65 12.98 8.76
C ARG A 144 8.48 12.10 8.34
N LEU A 145 7.28 12.36 8.88
CA LEU A 145 6.07 11.66 8.48
C LEU A 145 5.73 11.90 7.01
N ALA A 146 5.82 13.14 6.53
CA ALA A 146 5.55 13.48 5.14
C ALA A 146 6.51 12.74 4.18
N SER A 147 7.80 12.70 4.53
CA SER A 147 8.81 11.92 3.79
C SER A 147 8.48 10.44 3.76
N LEU A 148 8.10 9.86 4.91
CA LEU A 148 7.68 8.47 5.00
C LEU A 148 6.46 8.17 4.13
N VAL A 149 5.41 8.99 4.21
CA VAL A 149 4.17 8.81 3.44
C VAL A 149 4.44 8.91 1.94
N ARG A 150 5.31 9.83 1.49
CA ARG A 150 5.71 9.93 0.08
C ARG A 150 6.41 8.66 -0.40
N GLN A 151 7.34 8.12 0.39
CA GLN A 151 8.02 6.87 0.07
C GLN A 151 7.03 5.70 -0.01
N GLU A 152 6.15 5.56 0.99
CA GLU A 152 5.17 4.48 1.02
C GLU A 152 4.15 4.56 -0.11
N ARG A 153 3.79 5.77 -0.57
CA ARG A 153 2.97 5.94 -1.78
C ARG A 153 3.68 5.44 -3.03
N GLY A 154 4.98 5.71 -3.17
CA GLY A 154 5.78 5.19 -4.29
C GLY A 154 5.89 3.66 -4.25
N VAL A 155 6.12 3.08 -3.08
CA VAL A 155 6.12 1.62 -2.90
C VAL A 155 4.75 1.03 -3.23
N GLU A 156 3.68 1.66 -2.77
CA GLU A 156 2.31 1.21 -3.02
C GLU A 156 1.97 1.21 -4.52
N ASP A 157 2.42 2.21 -5.27
CA ASP A 157 2.25 2.28 -6.71
C ASP A 157 2.95 1.12 -7.43
N ILE A 158 4.21 0.86 -7.09
CA ILE A 158 4.98 -0.28 -7.63
C ILE A 158 4.29 -1.61 -7.32
N VAL A 159 3.87 -1.80 -6.07
CA VAL A 159 3.20 -3.04 -5.65
C VAL A 159 1.91 -3.25 -6.42
N ARG A 160 1.06 -2.23 -6.55
CA ARG A 160 -0.20 -2.33 -7.31
C ARG A 160 0.04 -2.65 -8.76
N HIS A 161 1.02 -2.02 -9.39
CA HIS A 161 1.38 -2.29 -10.77
C HIS A 161 1.77 -3.76 -10.96
N ARG A 162 2.69 -4.27 -10.13
CA ARG A 162 3.15 -5.67 -10.18
C ARG A 162 2.04 -6.67 -9.91
N THR A 163 1.22 -6.42 -8.90
CA THR A 163 0.07 -7.28 -8.59
C THR A 163 -0.93 -7.28 -9.74
N TRP A 164 -1.15 -6.13 -10.37
CA TRP A 164 -2.05 -6.02 -11.51
C TRP A 164 -1.55 -6.79 -12.73
N GLU A 165 -0.25 -6.73 -13.05
CA GLU A 165 0.36 -7.52 -14.14
C GLU A 165 0.00 -9.01 -13.99
N VAL A 166 0.21 -9.58 -12.80
CA VAL A 166 -0.09 -11.00 -12.51
C VAL A 166 -1.60 -11.29 -12.60
N VAL A 167 -2.43 -10.38 -12.08
CA VAL A 167 -3.90 -10.51 -12.16
C VAL A 167 -4.36 -10.49 -13.61
N GLN A 168 -3.81 -9.63 -14.46
CA GLN A 168 -4.15 -9.58 -15.89
C GLN A 168 -3.75 -10.86 -16.61
N GLU A 169 -2.54 -11.36 -16.37
CA GLU A 169 -2.04 -12.60 -16.95
C GLU A 169 -2.94 -13.81 -16.62
N ARG A 170 -3.35 -13.94 -15.35
CA ARG A 170 -4.13 -15.09 -14.88
C ARG A 170 -5.63 -15.00 -15.14
N CYS A 171 -6.19 -13.79 -15.13
CA CYS A 171 -7.62 -13.56 -15.33
C CYS A 171 -8.01 -13.21 -16.77
N GLY A 172 -7.07 -13.19 -17.72
CA GLY A 172 -7.35 -12.96 -19.14
C GLY A 172 -7.84 -11.55 -19.46
N GLY A 173 -7.27 -10.53 -18.82
CA GLY A 173 -7.64 -9.14 -19.07
C GLY A 173 -6.79 -8.47 -20.17
N ASP A 174 -7.19 -7.24 -20.52
CA ASP A 174 -6.55 -6.44 -21.55
C ASP A 174 -5.21 -5.86 -21.03
N PRO A 175 -4.05 -6.21 -21.62
CA PRO A 175 -2.74 -5.70 -21.20
C PRO A 175 -2.63 -4.18 -21.21
N PHE A 176 -3.47 -3.50 -22.00
CA PHE A 176 -3.46 -2.03 -22.10
C PHE A 176 -4.34 -1.34 -21.04
N LYS A 177 -5.08 -2.11 -20.21
CA LYS A 177 -5.92 -1.53 -19.16
C LYS A 177 -5.16 -1.40 -17.85
N ASN A 178 -4.96 -0.15 -17.48
CA ASN A 178 -4.35 0.27 -16.22
C ASN A 178 -5.23 -0.08 -15.00
N TRP A 179 -4.58 -0.29 -13.85
CA TRP A 179 -5.26 -0.67 -12.62
C TRP A 179 -6.08 0.50 -12.05
N GLU A 180 -5.60 1.72 -12.27
CA GLU A 180 -6.16 3.00 -11.84
C GLU A 180 -7.58 3.20 -12.37
N ASP A 181 -7.82 2.87 -13.64
CA ASP A 181 -9.15 2.98 -14.25
C ASP A 181 -10.13 1.97 -13.65
N ASN A 182 -9.65 0.76 -13.37
CA ASN A 182 -10.47 -0.32 -12.84
C ASN A 182 -10.87 -0.04 -11.39
N ILE A 183 -9.93 0.38 -10.54
CA ILE A 183 -10.25 0.78 -9.17
C ILE A 183 -11.12 2.04 -9.15
N SER A 184 -10.91 2.99 -10.06
CA SER A 184 -11.75 4.20 -10.15
C SER A 184 -13.19 3.86 -10.54
N LYS A 185 -13.39 2.94 -11.48
CA LYS A 185 -14.73 2.43 -11.83
C LYS A 185 -15.37 1.71 -10.64
N TRP A 186 -14.62 0.86 -9.94
CA TRP A 186 -15.10 0.18 -8.73
C TRP A 186 -15.50 1.18 -7.64
N ARG A 187 -14.69 2.20 -7.34
CA ARG A 187 -15.03 3.26 -6.37
C ARG A 187 -16.33 3.98 -6.73
N LYS A 188 -16.50 4.35 -8.00
CA LYS A 188 -17.73 4.99 -8.50
C LYS A 188 -18.94 4.07 -8.30
N ALA A 189 -18.80 2.78 -8.59
CA ALA A 189 -19.86 1.80 -8.40
C ALA A 189 -20.24 1.61 -6.92
N GLN A 190 -19.25 1.63 -6.01
CA GLN A 190 -19.53 1.59 -4.57
C GLN A 190 -20.27 2.84 -4.08
N ASN A 191 -19.84 4.03 -4.51
CA ASN A 191 -20.50 5.29 -4.14
C ASN A 191 -21.92 5.43 -4.68
N SER A 192 -22.25 4.75 -5.79
CA SER A 192 -23.60 4.74 -6.36
C SER A 192 -24.56 3.77 -5.67
N LYS A 193 -24.07 2.85 -4.82
CA LYS A 193 -24.95 1.98 -4.05
C LYS A 193 -25.46 2.76 -2.83
N PRO A 194 -26.78 2.94 -2.67
CA PRO A 194 -27.31 3.55 -1.46
C PRO A 194 -26.90 2.71 -0.26
N SER A 195 -26.39 3.36 0.78
CA SER A 195 -26.15 2.76 2.09
C SER A 195 -27.47 2.21 2.63
N VAL A 196 -27.60 0.89 2.65
CA VAL A 196 -28.72 0.17 3.30
C VAL A 196 -28.45 0.09 4.79
#